data_AF-A0A522WIF6-F1
#
_entry.id   AF-A0A522WIF6-F1
#
_cell.length_a   1.000
_cell.length_b   1.000
_cell.length_c   1.000
_cell.angle_alpha   90.00
_cell.angle_beta   90.00
_cell.angle_gamma   90.00
#
_symmetry.space_group_name_H-M   'P 1'
#
loop_
_entity.id
_entity.type
_entity.pdbx_description
1 polymer ?
#
loop_
_entity_poly.entity_id
_entity_poly.type
_entity_poly.pdbx_seq_one_letter_code
_entity_poly.pdbx_strand_id
1 'polypeptide(L)' 'VQDNSYPISRPLLMYTKGAPQGIAKAFVDFALSPEGQEIVKKTDFVPLK' A
#
# COMPACT_ATOMS: atom_id res chain seq x y z
N VAL A 1 7.82 -9.98 10.10
CA VAL A 1 7.65 -8.50 9.97
C VAL A 1 6.34 -8.05 10.59
N GLN A 2 5.18 -8.55 10.13
CA GLN A 2 3.87 -8.17 10.69
C GLN A 2 3.70 -8.54 12.19
N ASP A 3 4.43 -9.56 12.62
CA ASP A 3 4.57 -10.07 14.00
C ASP A 3 5.72 -9.41 14.78
N ASN A 4 6.35 -8.35 14.24
CA ASN A 4 7.53 -7.67 14.79
C ASN A 4 8.79 -8.53 14.97
N SER A 5 8.83 -9.76 14.43
CA SER A 5 10.02 -10.63 14.49
C SER A 5 11.22 -10.08 13.70
N TYR A 6 10.99 -9.14 12.78
CA TYR A 6 12.01 -8.47 12.00
C TYR A 6 11.92 -6.95 12.22
N PRO A 7 12.85 -6.33 12.98
CA PRO A 7 12.70 -4.96 13.46
C PRO A 7 13.06 -3.89 12.41
N ILE A 8 13.77 -4.27 11.34
CA ILE A 8 14.16 -3.34 10.27
C ILE A 8 13.04 -3.30 9.23
N SER A 9 12.00 -2.53 9.49
CA SER A 9 10.89 -2.36 8.54
C SER A 9 10.39 -0.92 8.52
N ARG A 10 9.75 -0.52 7.41
CA ARG A 10 9.11 0.79 7.29
C ARG A 10 7.84 0.70 6.43
N PRO A 11 6.81 1.50 6.71
CA PRO A 11 5.65 1.60 5.84
C PRO A 11 5.99 2.32 4.54
N LEU A 12 5.27 1.97 3.47
CA LEU A 12 5.23 2.76 2.24
C LEU A 12 4.03 3.71 2.31
N LEU A 13 4.31 5.01 2.33
CA LEU A 13 3.29 6.04 2.52
C LEU A 13 3.00 6.74 1.19
N MET A 14 1.72 6.94 0.90
CA MET A 14 1.24 7.75 -0.21
C MET A 14 0.74 9.08 0.33
N TYR A 15 1.20 10.19 -0.25
CA TYR A 15 0.86 11.54 0.19
C TYR A 15 0.10 12.31 -0.89
N THR A 16 -0.97 12.97 -0.50
CA THR A 16 -1.75 13.86 -1.37
C THR A 16 -2.00 15.19 -0.67
N LYS A 17 -2.09 16.28 -1.45
CA LYS A 17 -2.45 17.60 -0.91
C LYS A 17 -3.96 17.63 -0.62
N GLY A 18 -4.34 17.25 0.60
CA GLY A 18 -5.73 17.04 0.99
C GLY A 18 -6.27 15.69 0.51
N ALA A 19 -7.60 15.53 0.54
CA ALA A 19 -8.24 14.30 0.10
C ALA A 19 -8.03 14.06 -1.41
N PRO A 20 -7.63 12.85 -1.83
CA PRO A 20 -7.43 12.55 -3.25
C PRO A 20 -8.76 12.64 -4.01
N GLN A 21 -8.69 13.16 -5.25
CA GLN A 21 -9.85 13.33 -6.13
C GLN A 21 -9.52 12.83 -7.54
N GLY A 22 -10.54 12.56 -8.35
CA GLY A 22 -10.40 12.12 -9.73
C GLY A 22 -9.46 10.91 -9.87
N ILE A 23 -8.50 11.01 -10.80
CA ILE A 23 -7.54 9.94 -11.10
C ILE A 23 -6.67 9.60 -9.88
N ALA A 24 -6.28 10.58 -9.07
CA ALA A 24 -5.49 10.33 -7.86
C ALA A 24 -6.28 9.46 -6.86
N LYS A 25 -7.59 9.71 -6.72
CA LYS A 25 -8.45 8.86 -5.89
C LYS A 25 -8.55 7.46 -6.45
N ALA A 26 -8.82 7.34 -7.76
CA ALA A 26 -8.93 6.04 -8.41
C ALA A 26 -7.65 5.19 -8.25
N PHE A 27 -6.47 5.83 -8.33
CA PHE A 27 -5.20 5.14 -8.10
C PHE A 27 -5.02 4.71 -6.65
N VAL A 28 -5.31 5.58 -5.68
CA VAL A 28 -5.22 5.21 -4.25
C VAL A 28 -6.21 4.09 -3.92
N ASP A 29 -7.44 4.16 -4.43
CA ASP A 29 -8.44 3.10 -4.25
C ASP A 29 -7.97 1.78 -4.86
N PHE A 30 -7.38 1.81 -6.07
CA PHE A 30 -6.81 0.63 -6.71
C PHE A 30 -5.63 0.05 -5.91
N ALA A 31 -4.70 0.90 -5.45
CA ALA A 31 -3.55 0.47 -4.67
C ALA A 31 -3.97 -0.21 -3.36
N LEU A 32 -5.07 0.23 -2.75
CA LEU A 32 -5.64 -0.35 -1.53
C LEU A 32 -6.60 -1.52 -1.78
N SER A 33 -6.94 -1.81 -3.03
CA SER A 33 -7.85 -2.90 -3.41
C SER A 33 -7.18 -4.28 -3.28
N PRO A 34 -7.96 -5.39 -3.22
CA PRO A 34 -7.41 -6.74 -3.22
C PRO A 34 -6.49 -7.01 -4.42
N GLU A 35 -6.84 -6.51 -5.60
CA GLU A 35 -6.01 -6.65 -6.80
C GLU A 35 -4.66 -5.93 -6.65
N GLY A 36 -4.68 -4.69 -6.15
CA GLY A 36 -3.45 -3.93 -5.88
C GLY A 36 -2.55 -4.62 -4.86
N GLN A 37 -3.13 -5.19 -3.80
CA GLN A 37 -2.39 -5.91 -2.77
C GLN A 37 -1.80 -7.24 -3.26
N GLU A 38 -2.46 -7.93 -4.19
CA GLU A 38 -1.89 -9.11 -4.86
C GLU A 38 -0.67 -8.75 -5.71
N ILE A 39 -0.66 -7.58 -6.35
CA ILE A 39 0.52 -7.09 -7.06
C ILE A 39 1.66 -6.81 -6.07
N VAL A 40 1.38 -6.15 -4.95
CA VAL A 40 2.37 -5.87 -3.88
C VAL A 40 3.08 -7.16 -3.45
N LYS A 41 2.30 -8.22 -3.21
CA LYS A 41 2.82 -9.54 -2.84
C LYS A 41 3.70 -10.16 -3.92
N LYS A 42 3.34 -10.02 -5.20
CA LYS A 42 4.15 -10.50 -6.34
C LYS A 42 5.45 -9.70 -6.54
N THR A 43 5.52 -8.48 -6.01
CA THR A 43 6.69 -7.60 -6.08
C THR A 43 7.60 -7.68 -4.84
N ASP A 44 7.49 -8.77 -4.06
CA ASP A 44 8.29 -9.02 -2.84
C ASP A 44 8.09 -8.03 -1.69
N PHE A 45 6.99 -7.27 -1.70
CA PHE A 45 6.59 -6.40 -0.59
C PHE A 45 5.56 -7.08 0.32
N VAL A 46 5.41 -6.52 1.52
CA VAL A 46 4.42 -6.99 2.51
C VAL A 46 3.08 -6.29 2.27
N PRO A 47 1.98 -7.02 1.97
CA PRO A 47 0.66 -6.43 1.78
C PRO A 47 0.05 -5.95 3.10
N LEU A 48 -0.95 -5.05 3.01
CA LEU A 48 -1.55 -4.36 4.15
C LEU A 48 -2.46 -5.23 5.01
N LYS A 49 -3.00 -6.33 4.47
CA LYS A 49 -3.67 -7.47 5.13
C LYS A 49 -4.17 -8.45 4.08
#